data_AF-A0A940BQJ9-F1
#
_entry.id   AF-A0A940BQJ9-F1
#
_cell.length_a   1.000
_cell.length_b   1.000
_cell.length_c   1.000
_cell.angle_alpha   90.00
_cell.angle_beta   90.00
_cell.angle_gamma   90.00
#
_symmetry.space_group_name_H-M   'P 1'
#
loop_
_entity.id
_entity.type
_entity.pdbx_description
1 polymer ?
#
loop_
_entity_poly.entity_id
_entity_poly.type
_entity_poly.pdbx_seq_one_letter_code
_entity_poly.pdbx_strand_id
1 'polypeptide(L)'
;MAETYFMHPDSNGLKQGFLMEDQNGTPVYEAKCLKMSLFGPASFAFTNHRTGRTEEHKIGHTITTEHHGPLTIDILATKSHFKYDGQKIWDCLHDQGVRIDSHLSGGKLGMTYTVTLCGSEIATIATSAGKNSKFPLTTRYALDVTCEEGDLDLAFLTAFAIARTEQTFYN
;
A
#
# COMPACT_ATOMS: atom_id res chain seq x y z
N MET A 1 -17.28 15.76 -0.48
CA MET A 1 -16.84 15.93 0.92
C MET A 1 -15.89 14.79 1.20
N ALA A 2 -14.67 15.11 1.64
CA ALA A 2 -13.67 14.08 1.93
C ALA A 2 -14.01 13.31 3.21
N GLU A 3 -13.84 12.00 3.16
CA GLU A 3 -14.00 11.07 4.28
C GLU A 3 -12.65 10.45 4.63
N THR A 4 -12.50 10.02 5.88
CA THR A 4 -11.29 9.32 6.34
C THR A 4 -11.59 7.85 6.56
N TYR A 5 -10.84 7.01 5.88
CA TYR A 5 -10.83 5.56 5.96
C TYR A 5 -9.60 5.08 6.74
N PHE A 6 -9.71 3.90 7.35
CA PHE A 6 -8.63 3.28 8.09
C PHE A 6 -8.19 2.00 7.37
N MET A 7 -6.99 2.01 6.81
CA MET A 7 -6.38 0.85 6.17
C MET A 7 -5.41 0.17 7.14
N HIS A 8 -5.53 -1.14 7.29
CA HIS A 8 -4.67 -1.93 8.17
C HIS A 8 -4.45 -3.34 7.62
N PRO A 9 -3.42 -4.06 8.09
CA PRO A 9 -3.25 -5.47 7.77
C PRO A 9 -4.47 -6.28 8.22
N ASP A 10 -4.89 -7.23 7.40
CA ASP A 10 -5.91 -8.20 7.80
C ASP A 10 -5.37 -9.09 8.91
N SER A 11 -6.03 -9.07 10.07
CA SER A 11 -5.64 -9.82 11.27
C SER A 11 -6.02 -11.30 11.22
N ASN A 12 -6.83 -11.72 10.23
CA ASN A 12 -7.44 -13.04 10.20
C ASN A 12 -6.58 -14.11 9.49
N GLY A 13 -5.38 -13.79 9.01
CA GLY A 13 -4.59 -14.72 8.20
C GLY A 13 -3.08 -14.71 8.48
N LEU A 14 -2.47 -15.89 8.32
CA LEU A 14 -1.01 -16.08 8.21
C LEU A 14 -0.41 -15.41 6.94
N LYS A 15 -1.26 -14.88 6.05
CA LYS A 15 -0.92 -14.25 4.76
C LYS A 15 -1.33 -12.78 4.83
N GLN A 16 -0.37 -11.85 4.74
CA GLN A 16 -0.61 -10.41 4.94
C GLN A 16 -1.44 -9.80 3.79
N GLY A 17 -2.78 -9.82 3.95
CA GLY A 17 -3.71 -8.96 3.21
C GLY A 17 -3.88 -7.59 3.88
N PHE A 18 -4.66 -6.72 3.25
CA PHE A 18 -5.05 -5.42 3.82
C PHE A 18 -6.55 -5.22 3.76
N LEU A 19 -7.10 -4.58 4.78
CA LEU A 19 -8.49 -4.18 4.89
C LEU A 19 -8.53 -2.67 5.03
N MET A 20 -9.46 -2.02 4.35
CA MET A 20 -9.76 -0.60 4.51
C MET A 20 -11.22 -0.45 4.95
N GLU A 21 -11.42 0.23 6.07
CA GLU A 21 -12.72 0.42 6.72
C GLU A 21 -13.11 1.90 6.76
N ASP A 22 -14.40 2.19 6.75
CA ASP A 22 -14.92 3.52 7.04
C ASP A 22 -14.84 3.87 8.54
N GLN A 23 -15.32 5.05 8.91
CA GLN A 23 -15.31 5.53 10.30
C GLN A 23 -16.17 4.69 11.26
N ASN A 24 -17.10 3.90 10.73
CA ASN A 24 -17.97 3.02 11.51
C ASN A 24 -17.40 1.59 11.64
N GLY A 25 -16.23 1.33 11.05
CA GLY A 25 -15.63 0.00 10.99
C GLY A 25 -16.29 -0.90 9.93
N THR A 26 -16.98 -0.30 8.94
CA THR A 26 -17.53 -1.05 7.82
C THR A 26 -16.45 -1.22 6.75
N PRO A 27 -16.14 -2.46 6.31
CA PRO A 27 -15.22 -2.69 5.21
C PRO A 27 -15.67 -1.98 3.93
N VAL A 28 -14.79 -1.18 3.34
CA VAL A 28 -15.01 -0.54 2.03
C VAL A 28 -14.14 -1.17 0.95
N TYR A 29 -12.92 -1.58 1.30
CA TYR A 29 -12.01 -2.29 0.41
C TYR A 29 -11.25 -3.39 1.14
N GLU A 30 -10.89 -4.44 0.40
CA GLU A 30 -10.07 -5.54 0.89
C GLU A 30 -9.10 -5.99 -0.20
N ALA A 31 -7.81 -6.03 0.11
CA ALA A 31 -6.79 -6.73 -0.67
C ALA A 31 -6.44 -8.05 0.01
N LYS A 32 -7.17 -9.11 -0.32
CA LYS A 32 -7.01 -10.43 0.28
C LYS A 32 -5.91 -11.22 -0.41
N CYS A 33 -4.86 -11.60 0.31
CA CYS A 33 -3.82 -12.47 -0.24
C CYS A 33 -4.34 -13.90 -0.44
N LEU A 34 -4.63 -14.27 -1.69
CA LEU A 34 -5.10 -15.61 -2.04
C LEU A 34 -3.96 -16.64 -1.92
N LYS A 35 -2.83 -16.31 -2.54
CA LYS A 35 -1.67 -17.20 -2.63
C LYS A 35 -0.38 -16.41 -2.41
N MET A 36 0.32 -16.72 -1.33
CA MET A 36 1.71 -16.31 -1.18
C MET A 36 2.59 -17.16 -2.09
N SER A 37 3.48 -16.53 -2.84
CA SER A 37 4.53 -17.23 -3.56
C SER A 37 5.84 -17.12 -2.78
N LEU A 38 6.52 -18.25 -2.57
CA LEU A 38 7.89 -18.27 -2.03
C LEU A 38 8.90 -17.69 -3.04
N PHE A 39 8.59 -17.80 -4.34
CA PHE A 39 9.39 -17.27 -5.44
C PHE A 39 8.46 -16.62 -6.48
N GLY A 40 8.58 -15.31 -6.70
CA GLY A 40 7.74 -14.56 -7.65
C GLY A 40 6.53 -13.86 -7.01
N PRO A 41 5.58 -13.36 -7.82
CA PRO A 41 4.46 -12.55 -7.32
C PRO A 41 3.43 -13.39 -6.56
N ALA A 42 2.92 -12.83 -5.47
CA ALA A 42 1.74 -13.31 -4.76
C ALA A 42 0.46 -12.92 -5.51
N SER A 43 -0.62 -13.66 -5.32
CA SER A 43 -1.93 -13.31 -5.89
C SER A 43 -2.82 -12.69 -4.81
N PHE A 44 -3.45 -11.57 -5.14
CA PHE A 44 -4.39 -10.86 -4.29
C PHE A 44 -5.74 -10.71 -4.99
N ALA A 45 -6.83 -10.87 -4.24
CA ALA A 45 -8.16 -10.44 -4.66
C ALA A 45 -8.42 -9.05 -4.07
N PHE A 46 -8.64 -8.07 -4.94
CA PHE A 46 -9.05 -6.72 -4.57
C PHE A 46 -10.56 -6.65 -4.66
N THR A 47 -11.21 -6.49 -3.52
CA THR A 47 -12.67 -6.40 -3.42
C THR A 47 -13.04 -4.98 -3.02
N ASN A 48 -13.85 -4.33 -3.86
CA ASN A 48 -14.59 -3.13 -3.49
C ASN A 48 -15.93 -3.57 -2.87
N HIS A 49 -16.05 -3.45 -1.56
CA HIS A 49 -17.25 -3.87 -0.83
C HIS A 49 -18.46 -2.94 -1.07
N ARG A 50 -18.25 -1.72 -1.57
CA ARG A 50 -19.34 -0.80 -1.95
C ARG A 50 -19.99 -1.21 -3.27
N THR A 51 -19.20 -1.66 -4.25
CA THR A 51 -19.70 -2.05 -5.58
C THR A 51 -19.88 -3.56 -5.74
N GLY A 52 -19.34 -4.36 -4.82
CA GLY A 52 -19.33 -5.83 -4.90
C GLY A 52 -18.39 -6.39 -5.95
N ARG A 53 -17.55 -5.56 -6.58
CA ARG A 53 -16.58 -6.00 -7.59
C ARG A 53 -15.35 -6.58 -6.93
N THR A 54 -14.88 -7.70 -7.48
CA THR A 54 -13.62 -8.33 -7.08
C THR A 54 -12.78 -8.59 -8.31
N GLU A 55 -11.52 -8.19 -8.27
CA GLU A 55 -10.54 -8.44 -9.32
C GLU A 55 -9.29 -9.08 -8.73
N GLU A 56 -8.68 -10.02 -9.47
CA GLU A 56 -7.45 -10.69 -9.04
C GLU A 56 -6.22 -10.02 -9.67
N HIS A 57 -5.24 -9.72 -8.83
CA HIS A 57 -3.99 -9.08 -9.24
C HIS A 57 -2.78 -9.87 -8.76
N LYS A 58 -1.73 -9.89 -9.60
CA LYS A 58 -0.43 -10.47 -9.28
C LYS A 58 0.48 -9.38 -8.74
N ILE A 59 0.91 -9.54 -7.50
CA ILE A 59 1.60 -8.52 -6.73
C ILE A 59 2.89 -9.09 -6.15
N GLY A 60 4.05 -8.50 -6.49
CA GLY A 60 5.31 -9.00 -5.96
C GLY A 60 6.54 -8.16 -6.28
N HIS A 61 7.65 -8.49 -5.61
CA HIS A 61 8.93 -7.84 -5.84
C HIS A 61 9.63 -8.45 -7.06
N THR A 62 10.25 -7.59 -7.86
CA THR A 62 11.37 -8.03 -8.71
C THR A 62 12.65 -7.71 -7.96
N ILE A 63 13.35 -8.74 -7.47
CA ILE A 63 14.74 -8.58 -7.07
C ILE A 63 15.53 -8.71 -8.37
N THR A 64 15.96 -7.59 -8.95
CA THR A 64 17.02 -7.63 -9.97
C THR A 64 18.33 -7.86 -9.23
N THR A 65 18.75 -9.12 -9.11
CA THR A 65 20.11 -9.45 -8.72
C THR A 65 21.01 -9.09 -9.90
N GLU A 66 21.64 -7.91 -9.87
CA GLU A 66 22.75 -7.62 -10.79
C GLU A 66 23.94 -8.47 -10.34
N HIS A 67 24.18 -9.59 -11.02
CA HIS A 67 25.36 -10.41 -10.80
C HIS A 67 26.59 -9.72 -11.40
N HIS A 68 27.22 -8.82 -10.65
CA HIS A 68 28.56 -8.33 -10.95
C HIS A 68 29.62 -9.12 -10.18
N GLY A 69 30.18 -10.15 -10.83
CA GLY A 69 31.48 -10.74 -10.46
C GLY A 69 31.55 -11.51 -9.13
N PRO A 70 32.65 -12.27 -8.92
CA PRO A 70 32.76 -13.17 -7.78
C PRO A 70 33.23 -12.38 -6.55
N LEU A 71 32.45 -12.50 -5.46
CA LEU A 71 32.87 -12.35 -4.06
C LEU A 71 32.98 -10.97 -3.40
N THR A 72 32.41 -9.88 -3.91
CA THR A 72 32.34 -8.63 -3.12
C THR A 72 31.04 -7.86 -3.28
N ILE A 73 30.21 -7.91 -2.22
CA ILE A 73 29.44 -6.80 -1.63
C ILE A 73 28.96 -5.73 -2.63
N ASP A 74 27.96 -6.07 -3.44
CA ASP A 74 27.12 -5.10 -4.15
C ASP A 74 25.61 -5.45 -3.99
N ILE A 75 25.27 -6.01 -2.83
CA ILE A 75 23.89 -6.33 -2.44
C ILE A 75 23.11 -5.04 -2.06
N LEU A 76 23.81 -3.90 -1.91
CA LEU A 76 23.25 -2.65 -1.36
C LEU A 76 22.68 -1.68 -2.41
N ALA A 77 22.66 -2.03 -3.69
CA ALA A 77 21.92 -1.29 -4.71
C ALA A 77 20.65 -2.06 -5.12
N THR A 78 19.88 -2.59 -4.16
CA THR A 78 18.59 -3.21 -4.47
C THR A 78 17.59 -2.13 -4.87
N LYS A 79 17.47 -1.82 -6.16
CA LYS A 79 16.25 -1.17 -6.69
C LYS A 79 15.11 -2.18 -6.62
N SER A 80 14.53 -2.34 -5.43
CA SER A 80 13.32 -3.14 -5.25
C SER A 80 12.19 -2.46 -6.01
N HIS A 81 11.72 -3.13 -7.06
CA HIS A 81 10.58 -2.66 -7.82
C HIS A 81 9.36 -3.52 -7.48
N PHE A 82 8.39 -2.91 -6.80
CA PHE A 82 7.09 -3.51 -6.53
C PHE A 82 6.30 -3.57 -7.83
N LYS A 83 5.92 -4.78 -8.24
CA LYS A 83 5.12 -5.01 -9.45
C LYS A 83 3.67 -5.30 -9.12
N TYR A 84 2.79 -4.64 -9.85
CA TYR A 84 1.35 -4.86 -9.93
C TYR A 84 1.04 -5.33 -11.37
N ASP A 85 0.51 -6.54 -11.50
CA ASP A 85 0.23 -7.20 -12.78
C ASP A 85 1.40 -7.21 -13.77
N GLY A 86 2.61 -7.34 -13.23
CA GLY A 86 3.85 -7.40 -14.00
C GLY A 86 4.47 -6.05 -14.35
N GLN A 87 3.79 -4.94 -14.07
CA GLN A 87 4.29 -3.56 -14.25
C GLN A 87 4.70 -2.95 -12.92
N LYS A 88 5.64 -1.99 -12.88
CA LYS A 88 5.96 -1.30 -11.63
C LYS A 88 4.76 -0.45 -11.21
N ILE A 89 4.29 -0.62 -9.97
CA ILE A 89 3.07 0.09 -9.52
C ILE A 89 3.24 1.61 -9.61
N TRP A 90 4.44 2.11 -9.30
CA TRP A 90 4.74 3.53 -9.35
C TRP A 90 4.77 4.08 -10.78
N ASP A 91 5.27 3.30 -11.74
CA ASP A 91 5.20 3.70 -13.16
C ASP A 91 3.74 3.77 -13.61
N CYS A 92 2.92 2.76 -13.26
CA CYS A 92 1.48 2.74 -13.58
C CYS A 92 0.71 3.91 -12.95
N LEU A 93 0.97 4.22 -11.68
CA LEU A 93 0.37 5.37 -11.00
C LEU A 93 0.85 6.69 -11.64
N HIS A 94 2.14 6.80 -11.96
CA HIS A 94 2.68 8.00 -12.57
C HIS A 94 2.17 8.25 -13.99
N ASP A 95 1.97 7.20 -14.78
CA ASP A 95 1.40 7.25 -16.13
C ASP A 95 -0.08 7.67 -16.10
N GLN A 96 -0.80 7.36 -15.01
CA GLN A 96 -2.15 7.86 -14.74
C GLN A 96 -2.16 9.31 -14.22
N GLY A 97 -0.99 9.93 -14.04
CA GLY A 97 -0.86 11.30 -13.56
C GLY A 97 -0.83 11.45 -12.05
N VAL A 98 -0.73 10.35 -11.29
CA VAL A 98 -0.62 10.39 -9.83
C VAL A 98 0.78 10.88 -9.43
N ARG A 99 0.87 11.75 -8.43
CA ARG A 99 2.12 12.15 -7.79
C ARG A 99 1.95 12.13 -6.28
N ILE A 100 3.05 11.88 -5.56
CA ILE A 100 3.05 11.83 -4.10
C ILE A 100 4.15 12.71 -3.56
N ASP A 101 3.77 13.57 -2.62
CA ASP A 101 4.70 14.35 -1.81
C ASP A 101 4.65 13.83 -0.36
N SER A 102 5.80 13.38 0.14
CA SER A 102 5.93 12.88 1.51
C SER A 102 6.51 13.93 2.44
N HIS A 103 5.99 13.99 3.66
CA HIS A 103 6.48 14.90 4.68
C HIS A 103 6.28 14.31 6.09
N LEU A 104 7.22 14.62 6.99
CA LEU A 104 7.12 14.26 8.40
C LEU A 104 6.21 15.27 9.09
N SER A 105 5.09 14.79 9.65
CA SER A 105 4.18 15.66 10.40
C SER A 105 4.69 15.84 11.84
N GLY A 106 5.00 17.07 12.26
CA GLY A 106 5.61 17.35 13.57
C GLY A 106 4.74 17.03 14.79
N GLY A 107 3.45 16.70 14.61
CA GLY A 107 2.50 16.42 15.69
C GLY A 107 2.13 14.94 15.89
N LYS A 108 2.46 14.06 14.93
CA LYS A 108 2.25 12.61 15.01
C LYS A 108 3.55 11.92 14.63
N LEU A 109 4.03 10.95 15.41
CA LEU A 109 5.12 10.07 14.98
C LEU A 109 4.65 9.28 13.75
N GLY A 110 4.91 9.78 12.53
CA GLY A 110 4.43 9.17 11.30
C GLY A 110 4.72 9.98 10.03
N MET A 111 4.71 9.30 8.89
CA MET A 111 4.83 9.91 7.57
C MET A 111 3.43 10.32 7.08
N THR A 112 3.34 11.48 6.46
CA THR A 112 2.15 11.92 5.73
C THR A 112 2.49 12.07 4.26
N TYR A 113 1.55 11.67 3.42
CA TYR A 113 1.65 11.64 1.97
C TYR A 113 0.47 12.43 1.40
N THR A 114 0.76 13.47 0.63
CA THR A 114 -0.24 14.15 -0.18
C THR A 114 -0.24 13.53 -1.57
N VAL A 115 -1.39 13.04 -2.00
CA VAL A 115 -1.58 12.38 -3.29
C VAL A 115 -2.31 13.33 -4.21
N THR A 116 -1.70 13.61 -5.36
CA THR A 116 -2.29 14.46 -6.39
C THR A 116 -2.53 13.67 -7.68
N LEU A 117 -3.60 13.98 -8.39
CA LEU A 117 -3.90 13.50 -9.74
C LEU A 117 -3.89 14.68 -10.69
N CYS A 118 -2.96 14.66 -11.66
CA CYS A 118 -2.81 15.73 -12.65
C CYS A 118 -2.67 17.14 -12.01
N GLY A 119 -2.06 17.22 -10.83
CA GLY A 119 -1.82 18.47 -10.09
C GLY A 119 -2.93 18.86 -9.09
N SER A 120 -4.04 18.14 -9.04
CA SER A 120 -5.11 18.35 -8.04
C SER A 120 -4.97 17.34 -6.90
N GLU A 121 -5.09 17.78 -5.65
CA GLU A 121 -5.10 16.86 -4.50
C GLU A 121 -6.36 15.98 -4.53
N ILE A 122 -6.16 14.67 -4.41
CA ILE A 122 -7.24 13.67 -4.36
C ILE A 122 -7.31 12.94 -3.02
N ALA A 123 -6.17 12.85 -2.32
CA ALA A 123 -6.10 12.15 -1.05
C ALA A 123 -4.94 12.63 -0.20
N THR A 124 -5.10 12.52 1.11
CA THR A 124 -4.02 12.57 2.10
C THR A 124 -3.94 11.23 2.81
N ILE A 125 -2.76 10.61 2.83
CA ILE A 125 -2.51 9.32 3.48
C ILE A 125 -1.50 9.54 4.60
N ALA A 126 -1.82 9.15 5.83
CA ALA A 126 -0.94 9.31 6.96
C ALA A 126 -0.72 7.99 7.70
N THR A 127 0.48 7.77 8.22
CA THR A 127 0.72 6.68 9.17
C THR A 127 -0.22 6.85 10.36
N SER A 128 -1.06 5.85 10.61
CA SER A 128 -2.02 5.89 11.70
C SER A 128 -1.36 5.44 12.99
N ALA A 129 -1.63 6.15 14.08
CA ALA A 129 -1.22 5.75 15.42
C ALA A 129 -2.09 4.61 16.00
N GLY A 130 -2.98 4.02 15.19
CA GLY A 130 -3.95 3.02 15.61
C GLY A 130 -5.09 3.65 16.39
N LYS A 131 -6.14 4.11 15.69
CA LYS A 131 -7.40 4.53 16.34
C LYS A 131 -8.07 3.40 17.14
N ASN A 132 -7.72 2.14 16.87
CA ASN A 132 -8.15 0.97 17.61
C ASN A 132 -6.98 0.35 18.38
N SER A 133 -6.96 0.53 19.70
CA SER A 133 -6.00 0.00 20.69
C SER A 133 -5.87 -1.53 20.75
N LYS A 134 -6.45 -2.27 19.78
CA LYS A 134 -6.33 -3.73 19.64
C LYS A 134 -5.07 -4.15 18.89
N PHE A 135 -4.43 -3.24 18.18
CA PHE A 135 -3.21 -3.52 17.45
C PHE A 135 -2.02 -2.88 18.17
N PRO A 136 -1.04 -3.66 18.66
CA PRO A 136 0.12 -3.10 19.34
C PRO A 136 0.82 -2.07 18.45
N LEU A 137 1.53 -1.13 19.08
CA LEU A 137 2.36 -0.07 18.49
C LEU A 137 3.37 -0.57 17.42
N THR A 138 3.46 -1.89 17.25
CA THR A 138 4.26 -2.60 16.26
C THR A 138 3.56 -2.74 14.90
N THR A 139 2.29 -2.34 14.75
CA THR A 139 1.63 -2.27 13.44
C THR A 139 2.07 -1.02 12.67
N ARG A 140 3.34 -0.98 12.27
CA ARG A 140 3.98 0.06 11.43
C ARG A 140 3.36 0.23 10.03
N TYR A 141 2.15 -0.28 9.78
CA TYR A 141 1.56 -0.45 8.45
C TYR A 141 0.08 -0.07 8.40
N ALA A 142 -0.44 0.56 9.45
CA ALA A 142 -1.78 1.12 9.44
C ALA A 142 -1.75 2.56 8.90
N LEU A 143 -2.69 2.90 8.02
CA LEU A 143 -2.77 4.17 7.33
C LEU A 143 -4.16 4.78 7.52
N ASP A 144 -4.21 6.06 7.88
CA ASP A 144 -5.41 6.89 7.74
C ASP A 144 -5.41 7.43 6.30
N VAL A 145 -6.46 7.13 5.53
CA VAL A 145 -6.62 7.55 4.12
C VAL A 145 -7.79 8.52 4.04
N THR A 146 -7.53 9.79 3.79
CA THR A 146 -8.55 10.83 3.63
C THR A 146 -8.71 11.19 2.16
N CYS A 147 -9.88 10.96 1.57
CA CYS A 147 -10.15 11.28 0.16
C CYS A 147 -11.64 11.53 -0.07
N GLU A 148 -12.00 12.08 -1.23
CA GLU A 148 -13.40 12.08 -1.68
C GLU A 148 -13.81 10.69 -2.19
N GLU A 149 -15.12 10.41 -2.18
CA GLU A 149 -15.65 9.10 -2.60
C GLU A 149 -15.28 8.75 -4.05
N GLY A 150 -15.23 9.75 -4.94
CA GLY A 150 -14.86 9.54 -6.35
C GLY A 150 -13.39 9.12 -6.57
N ASP A 151 -12.53 9.35 -5.58
CA ASP A 151 -11.10 9.06 -5.64
C ASP A 151 -10.70 7.82 -4.83
N LEU A 152 -11.67 7.13 -4.24
CA LEU A 152 -11.44 6.07 -3.26
C LEU A 152 -10.64 4.89 -3.82
N ASP A 153 -10.94 4.44 -5.03
CA ASP A 153 -10.23 3.35 -5.71
C ASP A 153 -8.74 3.67 -5.86
N LEU A 154 -8.43 4.88 -6.29
CA LEU A 154 -7.07 5.34 -6.55
C LEU A 154 -6.32 5.61 -5.24
N ALA A 155 -7.01 6.17 -4.25
CA ALA A 155 -6.50 6.36 -2.90
C ALA A 155 -6.17 5.02 -2.23
N PHE A 156 -7.02 4.00 -2.39
CA PHE A 156 -6.78 2.64 -1.91
C PHE A 156 -5.55 2.02 -2.56
N LEU A 157 -5.47 2.03 -3.90
CA LEU A 157 -4.33 1.46 -4.63
C LEU A 157 -3.01 2.16 -4.22
N THR A 158 -3.05 3.48 -4.03
CA THR A 158 -1.90 4.27 -3.61
C THR A 158 -1.49 3.93 -2.17
N ALA A 159 -2.44 3.85 -1.24
CA ALA A 159 -2.17 3.45 0.14
C ALA A 159 -1.61 2.01 0.23
N PHE A 160 -2.16 1.09 -0.57
CA PHE A 160 -1.63 -0.26 -0.71
C PHE A 160 -0.19 -0.28 -1.25
N ALA A 161 0.12 0.54 -2.25
CA ALA A 161 1.48 0.69 -2.79
C ALA A 161 2.47 1.20 -1.73
N ILE A 162 2.07 2.21 -0.94
CA ILE A 162 2.87 2.74 0.17
C ILE A 162 3.13 1.65 1.20
N ALA A 163 2.06 1.03 1.72
CA ALA A 163 2.16 0.02 2.77
C ALA A 163 3.03 -1.19 2.37
N ARG A 164 2.97 -1.61 1.09
CA ARG A 164 3.80 -2.71 0.59
C ARG A 164 5.24 -2.30 0.27
N THR A 165 5.49 -1.04 -0.08
CA THR A 165 6.85 -0.53 -0.32
C THR A 165 7.61 -0.36 1.00
N GLU A 166 6.95 0.20 2.01
CA GLU A 166 7.50 0.37 3.37
C GLU A 166 7.74 -0.96 4.11
N GLN A 167 7.10 -2.06 3.68
CA GLN A 167 7.36 -3.40 4.20
C GLN A 167 8.70 -4.02 3.78
N THR A 168 9.44 -3.41 2.84
CA THR A 168 10.75 -3.93 2.39
C THR A 168 11.87 -3.45 3.30
N PHE A 169 12.00 -4.03 4.50
CA PHE A 169 13.20 -3.87 5.32
C PHE A 169 14.03 -5.15 5.35
N TYR A 170 15.31 -4.95 5.04
CA TYR A 170 16.42 -5.87 5.07
C TYR A 170 16.50 -6.64 6.41
N ASN A 171 16.63 -7.96 6.32
CA ASN A 171 17.34 -8.77 7.32
C ASN A 171 18.78 -8.97 6.84
#